data_AF-A0A9D8WWC9-F1
#
_entry.id   AF-A0A9D8WWC9-F1
#
_cell.length_a   1.000
_cell.length_b   1.000
_cell.length_c   1.000
_cell.angle_alpha   90.00
_cell.angle_beta   90.00
_cell.angle_gamma   90.00
#
_symmetry.space_group_name_H-M   'P 1'
#
loop_
_entity.id
_entity.type
_entity.pdbx_description
1 polymer ?
#
loop_
_entity_poly.entity_id
_entity_poly.type
_entity_poly.pdbx_seq_one_letter_code
_entity_poly.pdbx_strand_id
1 'polypeptide(L)'
;MNQERYIKIKQTQAGQEARYGDSHYRFEIQSNLDEEDVKRFCTEILHFCNTTEDKWRSNSQKLDSDMGIYFGGFYTFQNKGNGLFEYYVYEPYCD
;
A
#
# COMPACT_ATOMS: atom_id res chain seq x y z
N MET A 1 10.97 -16.83 -27.72
CA MET A 1 10.26 -15.54 -27.74
C MET A 1 10.55 -14.86 -26.42
N ASN A 2 11.16 -13.67 -26.43
CA ASN A 2 11.28 -12.88 -25.21
C ASN A 2 9.93 -12.20 -24.97
N GLN A 3 9.28 -12.56 -23.87
CA GLN A 3 8.05 -11.90 -23.46
C GLN A 3 8.46 -10.66 -22.63
N GLU A 4 8.07 -9.48 -23.09
CA GLU A 4 8.35 -8.24 -22.36
C GLU A 4 7.61 -8.24 -21.02
N ARG A 5 8.30 -7.84 -19.95
CA ARG A 5 7.76 -7.69 -18.59
C ARG A 5 7.41 -6.22 -18.36
N TYR A 6 6.25 -5.94 -17.76
CA TYR A 6 5.82 -4.57 -17.51
C TYR A 6 5.03 -4.41 -16.21
N ILE A 7 5.08 -3.19 -15.67
CA ILE A 7 4.18 -2.68 -14.63
C ILE A 7 3.73 -1.29 -15.08
N LYS A 8 2.42 -1.07 -15.20
CA LYS A 8 1.81 0.24 -15.45
C LYS A 8 1.10 0.69 -14.19
N ILE A 9 1.25 1.96 -13.85
CA ILE A 9 0.81 2.53 -12.58
C ILE A 9 -0.05 3.75 -12.88
N LYS A 10 -1.21 3.83 -12.23
CA LYS A 10 -2.06 5.01 -12.23
C LYS A 10 -2.41 5.35 -10.79
N GLN A 11 -1.89 6.48 -10.31
CA GLN A 11 -2.23 7.01 -9.00
C GLN A 11 -3.59 7.73 -9.07
N THR A 12 -4.56 7.25 -8.31
CA THR A 12 -5.93 7.79 -8.27
C THR A 12 -6.17 8.72 -7.09
N GLN A 13 -5.34 8.60 -6.04
CA GLN A 13 -5.35 9.49 -4.88
C GLN A 13 -3.94 9.65 -4.32
N ALA A 14 -3.62 10.86 -3.85
CA ALA A 14 -2.35 11.19 -3.19
C ALA A 14 -2.55 12.28 -2.15
N GLY A 15 -2.07 12.06 -0.92
CA GLY A 15 -2.02 13.05 0.14
C GLY A 15 -3.25 13.07 1.04
N GLN A 16 -3.43 14.18 1.75
CA GLN A 16 -4.47 14.33 2.78
C GLN A 16 -5.84 14.64 2.16
N GLU A 17 -6.89 13.99 2.64
CA GLU A 17 -8.27 14.33 2.27
C GLU A 17 -8.75 15.63 2.93
N ALA A 18 -8.25 15.90 4.14
CA ALA A 18 -8.54 17.10 4.92
C ALA A 18 -7.24 17.70 5.47
N ARG A 19 -7.22 19.01 5.69
CA ARG A 19 -6.08 19.69 6.31
C ARG A 19 -5.78 19.07 7.67
N TYR A 20 -4.53 18.68 7.90
CA TYR A 20 -4.10 17.99 9.13
C TYR A 20 -4.73 16.60 9.33
N GLY A 21 -5.28 16.02 8.27
CA GLY A 21 -5.76 14.64 8.26
C GLY A 21 -4.68 13.67 7.83
N ASP A 22 -4.97 12.38 7.97
CA ASP A 22 -4.11 11.32 7.49
C ASP A 22 -3.95 11.38 5.96
N SER A 23 -2.82 10.86 5.48
CA SER A 23 -2.54 10.79 4.04
C SER A 23 -2.98 9.44 3.48
N HIS A 24 -3.57 9.50 2.29
CA HIS A 24 -4.09 8.35 1.57
C HIS A 24 -3.48 8.31 0.17
N TYR A 25 -2.97 7.15 -0.21
CA TYR A 25 -2.42 6.91 -1.54
C TYR A 25 -3.11 5.70 -2.16
N ARG A 26 -3.67 5.87 -3.34
CA ARG A 26 -4.37 4.80 -4.08
C ARG A 26 -3.76 4.65 -5.46
N PHE A 27 -3.50 3.40 -5.84
CA PHE A 27 -2.91 3.05 -7.12
C PHE A 27 -3.71 1.93 -7.78
N GLU A 28 -4.03 2.13 -9.06
CA GLU A 28 -4.42 1.07 -9.98
C GLU A 28 -3.15 0.60 -10.70
N ILE A 29 -2.88 -0.71 -10.66
CA ILE A 29 -1.71 -1.31 -11.27
C ILE A 29 -2.14 -2.32 -12.34
N GLN A 30 -1.50 -2.28 -13.50
CA GLN A 30 -1.64 -3.29 -14.54
C GLN A 30 -0.28 -3.93 -14.82
N SER A 31 -0.19 -5.25 -14.73
CA SER A 31 1.06 -5.99 -14.95
C SER A 31 0.82 -7.38 -15.52
N ASN A 32 1.83 -7.91 -16.21
CA ASN A 32 1.91 -9.31 -16.61
C ASN A 32 2.82 -10.16 -15.71
N LEU A 33 3.30 -9.59 -14.61
CA LEU A 33 4.05 -10.31 -13.59
C LEU A 33 3.10 -11.06 -12.67
N ASP A 34 3.64 -12.00 -11.89
CA ASP A 34 2.87 -12.66 -10.85
C ASP A 34 2.54 -11.70 -9.70
N GLU A 35 1.57 -12.11 -8.88
CA GLU A 35 1.06 -11.30 -7.78
C GLU A 35 2.14 -10.95 -6.75
N GLU A 36 3.07 -11.87 -6.49
CA GLU A 36 4.13 -11.69 -5.49
C GLU A 36 5.13 -10.61 -5.95
N ASP A 37 5.54 -10.66 -7.20
CA ASP A 37 6.42 -9.66 -7.82
C ASP A 37 5.78 -8.27 -7.83
N VAL A 38 4.48 -8.18 -8.20
CA VAL A 38 3.75 -6.90 -8.21
C VAL A 38 3.60 -6.36 -6.79
N LYS A 39 3.24 -7.21 -5.83
CA LYS A 39 3.11 -6.81 -4.42
C LYS A 39 4.43 -6.31 -3.87
N ARG A 40 5.53 -7.02 -4.11
CA ARG A 40 6.88 -6.62 -3.69
C ARG A 40 7.26 -5.27 -4.29
N PHE A 41 7.04 -5.07 -5.59
CA PHE A 41 7.24 -3.78 -6.23
C PHE A 41 6.44 -2.66 -5.54
N CYS A 42 5.17 -2.92 -5.21
CA CYS A 42 4.32 -1.94 -4.54
C CYS A 42 4.86 -1.56 -3.16
N THR A 43 5.17 -2.56 -2.32
CA THR A 43 5.55 -2.38 -0.92
C THR A 43 7.00 -1.94 -0.72
N GLU A 44 7.88 -2.16 -1.68
CA GLU A 44 9.31 -1.84 -1.56
C GLU A 44 9.76 -0.65 -2.43
N ILE A 45 9.08 -0.39 -3.55
CA ILE A 45 9.55 0.58 -4.54
C ILE A 45 8.52 1.69 -4.80
N LEU A 46 7.27 1.34 -5.11
CA LEU A 46 6.27 2.33 -5.51
C LEU A 46 5.94 3.30 -4.38
N HIS A 47 5.51 2.77 -3.24
CA HIS A 47 5.22 3.57 -2.05
C HIS A 47 5.45 2.68 -0.83
N PHE A 48 6.62 2.82 -0.21
CA PHE A 48 7.08 1.87 0.79
C PHE A 48 6.12 1.75 1.98
N CYS A 49 5.64 0.54 2.25
CA CYS A 49 4.92 0.21 3.47
C CYS A 49 4.97 -1.31 3.69
N ASN A 50 5.41 -1.73 4.87
CA ASN A 50 5.65 -3.15 5.19
C ASN A 50 4.63 -3.74 6.19
N THR A 51 3.65 -2.94 6.61
CA THR A 51 2.66 -3.34 7.62
C THR A 51 1.29 -3.47 6.96
N THR A 52 0.68 -4.66 7.06
CA THR A 52 -0.68 -4.89 6.57
C THR A 52 -1.70 -4.26 7.52
N GLU A 53 -2.88 -3.93 6.99
CA GLU A 53 -4.00 -3.39 7.78
C GLU A 53 -4.32 -4.23 9.02
N ASP A 54 -4.43 -5.56 8.88
CA ASP A 54 -4.73 -6.45 10.00
C ASP A 54 -3.65 -6.42 11.09
N LYS A 55 -2.37 -6.36 10.68
CA LYS A 55 -1.25 -6.27 11.62
C LYS A 55 -1.27 -4.92 12.34
N TRP A 56 -1.56 -3.84 11.62
CA TRP A 56 -1.67 -2.51 12.19
C TRP A 56 -2.83 -2.43 13.20
N ARG A 57 -4.02 -2.91 12.83
CA ARG A 57 -5.21 -2.95 13.70
C ARG A 57 -5.00 -3.83 14.94
N SER A 58 -4.36 -5.00 14.78
CA SER A 58 -4.07 -5.88 15.91
C SER A 58 -3.06 -5.28 16.88
N ASN A 59 -2.14 -4.42 16.40
CA ASN A 59 -1.21 -3.70 17.25
C ASN A 59 -1.89 -2.52 17.98
N SER A 60 -2.72 -1.75 17.28
CA SER A 60 -3.39 -0.57 17.86
C SER A 60 -4.37 -0.92 18.99
N GLN A 61 -4.82 -2.18 19.07
CA GLN A 61 -5.72 -2.67 20.13
C GLN A 61 -5.00 -3.16 21.39
N LYS A 62 -3.66 -3.22 21.39
CA LYS A 62 -2.88 -3.69 22.55
C LYS A 62 -2.68 -2.55 23.55
N LEU A 63 -2.79 -2.89 24.85
CA LEU A 63 -2.45 -1.98 25.95
C LEU A 63 -1.00 -1.48 25.87
N ASP A 64 -0.07 -2.36 25.48
CA ASP A 64 1.35 -2.03 25.24
C ASP A 64 1.65 -1.85 23.75
N SER A 65 0.81 -1.08 23.04
CA SER A 65 0.96 -0.86 21.61
C SER A 65 2.30 -0.18 21.27
N ASP A 66 3.00 -0.73 20.29
CA ASP A 66 4.18 -0.08 19.73
C ASP A 66 3.74 1.12 18.88
N MET A 67 4.03 2.33 19.38
CA MET A 67 3.71 3.59 18.71
C MET A 67 4.39 3.68 17.34
N GLY A 68 5.57 3.07 17.16
CA GLY A 68 6.25 3.03 15.86
C GLY A 68 5.46 2.26 14.81
N ILE A 69 4.73 1.21 15.22
CA ILE A 69 3.82 0.48 14.32
C ILE A 69 2.55 1.29 14.05
N TYR A 70 2.01 2.00 15.05
CA TYR A 70 0.85 2.87 14.85
C TYR A 70 1.15 3.99 13.84
N PHE A 71 2.23 4.75 14.05
CA PHE A 71 2.63 5.85 13.17
C PHE A 71 3.24 5.40 11.84
N GLY A 72 3.63 4.14 11.71
CA GLY A 72 4.12 3.56 10.45
C GLY A 72 3.03 3.34 9.39
N GLY A 73 1.76 3.47 9.76
CA GLY A 73 0.63 3.28 8.84
C GLY A 73 0.48 1.84 8.36
N PHE A 74 -0.31 1.66 7.29
CA PHE A 74 -0.54 0.34 6.72
C PHE A 74 -0.79 0.38 5.22
N TYR A 75 -0.67 -0.79 4.59
CA TYR A 75 -1.10 -0.99 3.21
C TYR A 75 -2.16 -2.08 3.07
N THR A 76 -2.90 -2.00 1.97
CA THR A 76 -3.67 -3.12 1.44
C THR A 76 -3.28 -3.37 -0.02
N PHE A 77 -3.36 -4.63 -0.42
CA PHE A 77 -3.05 -5.06 -1.78
C PHE A 77 -4.11 -6.07 -2.20
N GLN A 78 -4.74 -5.82 -3.35
CA GLN A 78 -5.82 -6.66 -3.87
C GLN A 78 -5.56 -7.02 -5.32
N ASN A 79 -5.57 -8.31 -5.64
CA ASN A 79 -5.60 -8.81 -7.01
C ASN A 79 -7.04 -8.79 -7.53
N LYS A 80 -7.30 -8.02 -8.58
CA LYS A 80 -8.62 -7.91 -9.23
C LYS A 80 -8.80 -8.90 -10.39
N GLY A 81 -7.77 -9.71 -10.67
CA GLY A 81 -7.72 -10.61 -11.81
C GLY A 81 -7.29 -9.90 -13.10
N ASN A 82 -7.03 -10.69 -14.15
CA ASN A 82 -6.67 -10.18 -15.49
C ASN A 82 -5.46 -9.23 -15.51
N GLY A 83 -4.51 -9.43 -14.59
CA GLY A 83 -3.32 -8.58 -14.45
C GLY A 83 -3.59 -7.19 -13.88
N LEU A 84 -4.75 -6.98 -13.24
CA LEU A 84 -5.12 -5.75 -12.56
C LEU A 84 -5.01 -5.92 -11.05
N PHE A 85 -4.42 -4.93 -10.39
CA PHE A 85 -4.23 -4.88 -8.94
C PHE A 85 -4.59 -3.50 -8.40
N GLU A 86 -5.03 -3.47 -7.16
CA GLU A 86 -5.17 -2.23 -6.38
C GLU A 86 -4.17 -2.25 -5.24
N TYR A 87 -3.44 -1.15 -5.08
CA TYR A 87 -2.57 -0.90 -3.94
C TYR A 87 -3.00 0.37 -3.24
N TYR A 88 -3.11 0.29 -1.91
CA TYR A 88 -3.49 1.40 -1.06
C TYR A 88 -2.53 1.51 0.10
N VAL A 89 -2.14 2.75 0.42
CA VAL A 89 -1.33 3.08 1.60
C VAL A 89 -2.04 4.16 2.41
N TYR A 90 -2.10 3.91 3.71
CA TYR A 90 -2.53 4.86 4.74
C TYR A 90 -1.32 5.28 5.55
N GLU A 91 -1.10 6.59 5.64
CA GLU A 91 -0.04 7.19 6.45
C GLU A 91 -0.66 8.15 7.49
N PRO A 92 -0.62 7.82 8.79
CA PRO A 92 -1.12 8.69 9.84
C PRO A 92 -0.44 10.05 9.82
N TYR A 93 -1.20 11.12 10.08
CA TYR A 93 -0.62 12.42 10.31
C TYR A 93 0.16 12.45 11.62
N CYS A 94 1.43 12.87 11.54
CA CYS A 94 2.35 12.93 12.67
C CYS A 94 2.98 14.33 12.75
N ASP A 95 2.29 15.27 13.39
CA ASP A 95 2.77 16.62 13.71
C ASP A 95 2.38 16.97 15.16
#